data_AF-A0A914Z086-F1
#
_entry.id   AF-A0A914Z086-F1
#
_cell.length_a   1.000
_cell.length_b   1.000
_cell.length_c   1.000
_cell.angle_alpha   90.00
_cell.angle_beta   90.00
_cell.angle_gamma   90.00
#
_symmetry.space_group_name_H-M   'P 1'
#
loop_
_entity.id
_entity.type
_entity.pdbx_description
1 polymer ?
#
loop_
_entity_poly.entity_id
_entity_poly.type
_entity_poly.pdbx_seq_one_letter_code
_entity_poly.pdbx_strand_id
1 'polypeptide(L)'
;MQNGCIHMEDLTNRGKNLSFFDDINLNQVKNVIKHLAHMHKNILVTDSITWKGKYILDPDSMDGFFDMLASTIDTFIEKCKHQDVVKPLIEKIRKVITNSDFHRFIFDETTKNLALQTVIVHGDIHLGNIMWSIDEKGNIQDDIAAFVDWQIIHESSPMSDLGRFLAMGTSGKIRRQAEVFAVDYYLECLTEEFDGDASKIPYTAEQLKMSYNYVFSF
;
A
#
# COMPACT_ATOMS: atom_id res chain seq x y z
N MET A 1 28.93 -13.53 -21.29
CA MET A 1 28.05 -13.32 -20.12
C MET A 1 28.50 -12.05 -19.44
N GLN A 2 27.64 -11.04 -19.33
CA GLN A 2 27.96 -9.82 -18.58
C GLN A 2 27.66 -10.12 -17.10
N ASN A 3 28.68 -10.10 -16.26
CA ASN A 3 28.48 -10.25 -14.82
C ASN A 3 27.91 -8.92 -14.31
N GLY A 4 26.61 -8.89 -14.02
CA GLY A 4 26.00 -7.80 -13.27
C GLY A 4 26.37 -7.91 -11.79
N CYS A 5 26.58 -6.77 -11.13
CA CYS A 5 26.60 -6.70 -9.67
C CYS A 5 25.34 -6.00 -9.18
N ILE A 6 24.78 -6.48 -8.06
CA ILE A 6 23.71 -5.77 -7.36
C ILE A 6 24.41 -4.86 -6.34
N HIS A 7 24.26 -3.54 -6.52
CA HIS A 7 24.72 -2.56 -5.55
C HIS A 7 23.56 -2.19 -4.63
N MET A 8 23.67 -2.52 -3.34
CA MET A 8 22.67 -2.20 -2.33
C MET A 8 23.30 -1.29 -1.27
N GLU A 9 22.55 -0.29 -0.84
CA GLU A 9 22.91 0.54 0.31
C GLU A 9 22.51 -0.18 1.59
N ASP A 10 23.41 -0.21 2.58
CA ASP A 10 23.09 -0.69 3.93
C ASP A 10 22.38 0.42 4.73
N LEU A 11 21.12 0.18 5.06
CA LEU A 11 20.25 1.12 5.76
C LEU A 11 20.25 0.92 7.29
N THR A 12 20.99 -0.04 7.82
CA THR A 12 20.93 -0.46 9.23
C THR A 12 21.21 0.68 10.22
N ASN A 13 22.04 1.65 9.84
CA ASN A 13 22.39 2.79 10.68
C ASN A 13 21.40 3.96 10.61
N ARG A 14 20.41 3.90 9.71
CA ARG A 14 19.45 4.99 9.50
C ARG A 14 17.99 4.56 9.53
N GLY A 15 17.70 3.26 9.47
CA GLY A 15 16.34 2.74 9.39
C GLY A 15 16.09 1.50 10.25
N LYS A 16 14.87 1.39 10.81
CA LYS A 16 14.36 0.18 11.46
C LYS A 16 12.94 -0.13 10.98
N ASN A 17 12.64 -1.39 10.76
CA ASN A 17 11.30 -1.85 10.45
C ASN A 17 10.50 -2.07 11.74
N LEU A 18 9.18 -1.97 11.62
CA LEU A 18 8.24 -2.32 12.67
C LEU A 18 7.56 -3.66 12.35
N SER A 19 7.20 -4.40 13.40
CA SER A 19 6.40 -5.62 13.28
C SER A 19 4.95 -5.30 12.92
N PHE A 20 4.23 -6.28 12.37
CA PHE A 20 2.78 -6.19 12.14
C PHE A 20 1.95 -5.94 13.40
N PHE A 21 2.53 -6.22 14.58
CA PHE A 21 1.87 -6.07 15.87
C PHE A 21 2.21 -4.77 16.59
N ASP A 22 3.16 -4.00 16.05
CA ASP A 22 3.47 -2.68 16.57
C ASP A 22 2.39 -1.68 16.15
N ASP A 23 2.27 -0.57 16.89
CA ASP A 23 1.36 0.52 16.55
C ASP A 23 2.16 1.78 16.22
N ILE A 24 1.57 2.65 15.41
CA ILE A 24 2.17 3.92 15.00
C ILE A 24 1.30 5.10 15.42
N ASN A 25 1.89 6.28 15.50
CA ASN A 25 1.16 7.50 15.82
C ASN A 25 0.63 8.21 14.56
N LEU A 26 -0.20 9.25 14.74
CA LEU A 26 -0.79 9.99 13.62
C LEU A 26 0.23 10.81 12.80
N ASN A 27 1.35 11.22 13.38
CA ASN A 27 2.42 11.89 12.62
C ASN A 27 3.11 10.90 11.68
N GLN A 28 3.38 9.69 12.16
CA GLN A 28 3.90 8.59 11.35
C GLN A 28 2.97 8.26 10.19
N VAL A 29 1.65 8.18 10.43
CA VAL A 29 0.65 8.02 9.35
C VAL A 29 0.74 9.16 8.33
N LYS A 30 0.79 10.41 8.79
CA LYS A 30 0.91 11.58 7.90
C LYS A 30 2.20 11.54 7.07
N ASN A 31 3.32 11.12 7.64
CA ASN A 31 4.58 11.02 6.90
C ASN A 31 4.52 9.93 5.84
N VAL A 32 3.90 8.77 6.12
CA VAL A 32 3.65 7.75 5.08
C VAL A 32 2.81 8.32 3.94
N ILE A 33 1.71 9.01 4.25
CA ILE A 33 0.86 9.65 3.23
C ILE A 33 1.63 10.65 2.37
N LYS A 34 2.48 11.47 3.00
CA LYS A 34 3.33 12.45 2.32
C LYS A 34 4.32 11.78 1.36
N HIS A 35 5.01 10.73 1.81
CA HIS A 35 5.95 9.98 0.97
C HIS A 35 5.26 9.24 -0.18
N LEU A 36 4.04 8.71 0.03
CA LEU A 36 3.22 8.17 -1.05
C LEU A 36 2.85 9.24 -2.08
N ALA A 37 2.42 10.44 -1.66
CA ALA A 37 2.12 11.54 -2.57
C ALA A 37 3.34 11.95 -3.39
N HIS A 38 4.51 12.06 -2.76
CA HIS A 38 5.78 12.33 -3.43
C HIS A 38 6.11 11.25 -4.49
N MET A 39 6.03 9.98 -4.12
CA MET A 39 6.25 8.86 -5.05
C MET A 39 5.29 8.91 -6.24
N HIS A 40 3.99 9.05 -5.98
CA HIS A 40 2.96 9.08 -7.03
C HIS A 40 3.14 10.27 -7.96
N LYS A 41 3.47 11.46 -7.44
CA LYS A 41 3.79 12.63 -8.28
C LYS A 41 4.94 12.33 -9.24
N ASN A 42 6.02 11.69 -8.77
CA ASN A 42 7.16 11.35 -9.63
C ASN A 42 6.76 10.39 -10.76
N ILE A 43 5.85 9.44 -10.51
CA ILE A 43 5.29 8.59 -11.57
C ILE A 43 4.43 9.39 -12.55
N LEU A 44 3.56 10.27 -12.06
CA LEU A 44 2.65 11.06 -12.88
C LEU A 44 3.37 11.99 -13.87
N VAL A 45 4.54 12.50 -13.50
CA VAL A 45 5.36 13.37 -14.38
C VAL A 45 6.38 12.58 -15.22
N THR A 46 6.57 11.29 -14.93
CA THR A 46 7.43 10.42 -15.75
C THR A 46 6.71 10.03 -17.03
N ASP A 47 7.42 10.06 -18.15
CA ASP A 47 6.88 9.72 -19.47
C ASP A 47 6.19 8.34 -19.43
N SER A 48 4.89 8.33 -19.71
CA SER A 48 4.05 7.14 -19.61
C SER A 48 4.51 6.02 -20.52
N ILE A 49 5.23 6.30 -21.61
CA ILE A 49 5.82 5.26 -22.48
C ILE A 49 6.80 4.34 -21.74
N THR A 50 7.36 4.81 -20.62
CA THR A 50 8.36 4.06 -19.86
C THR A 50 7.72 2.98 -18.98
N TRP A 51 6.48 3.16 -18.53
CA TRP A 51 5.86 2.29 -17.53
C TRP A 51 4.42 1.85 -17.83
N LYS A 52 3.62 2.66 -18.53
CA LYS A 52 2.20 2.40 -18.73
C LYS A 52 1.98 1.13 -19.56
N GLY A 53 1.11 0.26 -19.08
CA GLY A 53 0.82 -1.06 -19.63
C GLY A 53 1.92 -2.10 -19.43
N LYS A 54 2.98 -1.82 -18.65
CA LYS A 54 4.11 -2.74 -18.45
C LYS A 54 4.13 -3.41 -17.09
N TYR A 55 3.44 -2.82 -16.11
CA TYR A 55 3.39 -3.32 -14.74
C TYR A 55 1.95 -3.69 -14.40
N ILE A 56 1.41 -4.68 -15.11
CA ILE A 56 0.03 -5.14 -14.93
C ILE A 56 0.05 -6.41 -14.08
N LEU A 57 -0.86 -6.52 -13.11
CA LEU A 57 -1.14 -7.79 -12.45
C LEU A 57 -1.87 -8.70 -13.43
N ASP A 58 -1.14 -9.66 -13.98
CA ASP A 58 -1.69 -10.67 -14.88
C ASP A 58 -2.75 -11.53 -14.15
N PRO A 59 -3.96 -11.72 -14.71
CA PRO A 59 -5.03 -12.47 -14.04
C PRO A 59 -4.66 -13.91 -13.66
N ASP A 60 -3.92 -14.63 -14.50
CA ASP A 60 -3.51 -16.01 -14.21
C ASP A 60 -2.51 -16.04 -13.04
N SER A 61 -1.60 -15.06 -13.01
CA SER A 61 -0.67 -14.85 -11.89
C SER A 61 -1.40 -14.51 -10.58
N MET A 62 -2.51 -13.77 -10.67
CA MET A 62 -3.36 -13.45 -9.52
C MET A 62 -4.10 -14.66 -8.98
N ASP A 63 -4.67 -15.51 -9.84
CA ASP A 63 -5.36 -16.73 -9.41
C ASP A 63 -4.40 -17.66 -8.65
N GLY A 64 -3.18 -17.85 -9.18
CA GLY A 64 -2.15 -18.63 -8.49
C GLY A 64 -1.72 -18.02 -7.15
N PHE A 65 -1.66 -16.69 -7.04
CA PHE A 65 -1.39 -16.01 -5.77
C PHE A 65 -2.50 -16.25 -4.76
N PHE A 66 -3.77 -16.20 -5.16
CA PHE A 66 -4.90 -16.44 -4.24
C PHE A 66 -5.04 -17.90 -3.82
N ASP A 67 -4.71 -18.85 -4.69
CA ASP A 67 -4.60 -20.25 -4.31
C ASP A 67 -3.50 -20.46 -3.26
N MET A 68 -2.34 -19.82 -3.45
CA MET A 68 -1.25 -19.83 -2.47
C MET A 68 -1.66 -19.16 -1.15
N LEU A 69 -2.38 -18.03 -1.20
CA LEU A 69 -2.90 -17.36 -0.02
C LEU A 69 -3.90 -18.25 0.73
N ALA A 70 -4.83 -18.90 0.03
CA ALA A 70 -5.80 -19.82 0.62
C ALA A 70 -5.10 -21.00 1.33
N SER A 71 -4.09 -21.59 0.70
CA SER A 71 -3.28 -22.67 1.29
C SER A 71 -2.48 -22.20 2.51
N THR A 72 -1.94 -20.97 2.45
CA THR A 72 -1.21 -20.36 3.57
C THR A 72 -2.13 -20.12 4.76
N ILE A 73 -3.35 -19.66 4.52
CA ILE A 73 -4.38 -19.48 5.54
C ILE A 73 -4.74 -20.81 6.20
N ASP A 74 -4.94 -21.88 5.42
CA ASP A 74 -5.23 -23.21 5.96
C ASP A 74 -4.09 -23.69 6.87
N THR A 75 -2.86 -23.58 6.38
CA THR A 75 -1.65 -23.93 7.14
C THR A 75 -1.53 -23.10 8.42
N PHE A 76 -1.88 -21.81 8.37
CA PHE A 76 -1.88 -20.92 9.53
C PHE A 76 -2.91 -21.35 10.57
N ILE A 77 -4.14 -21.64 10.15
CA ILE A 77 -5.21 -22.10 11.04
C ILE A 77 -4.79 -23.40 11.72
N GLU A 78 -4.28 -24.38 10.97
CA GLU A 78 -3.85 -25.68 11.50
C GLU A 78 -2.74 -25.56 12.54
N LYS A 79 -1.81 -24.61 12.35
CA LYS A 79 -0.70 -24.36 13.28
C LYS A 79 -1.05 -23.40 14.40
N CYS A 80 -2.21 -22.74 14.36
CA CYS A 80 -2.62 -21.77 15.36
C CYS A 80 -3.05 -22.47 16.66
N LYS A 81 -2.42 -22.11 17.78
CA LYS A 81 -2.78 -22.65 19.11
C LYS A 81 -4.24 -22.41 19.50
N HIS A 82 -4.84 -21.33 18.98
CA HIS A 82 -6.23 -20.91 19.25
C HIS A 82 -7.11 -21.05 18.00
N GLN A 83 -6.92 -22.14 17.23
CA GLN A 83 -7.67 -22.40 16.00
C GLN A 83 -9.20 -22.40 16.19
N ASP A 84 -9.69 -22.76 17.37
CA ASP A 84 -11.10 -22.75 17.75
C ASP A 84 -11.70 -21.34 17.75
N VAL A 85 -10.88 -20.32 18.06
CA VAL A 85 -11.27 -18.91 18.00
C VAL A 85 -11.02 -18.32 16.61
N VAL A 86 -9.88 -18.64 16.00
CA VAL A 86 -9.42 -18.02 14.75
C VAL A 86 -10.18 -18.55 13.53
N LYS A 87 -10.42 -19.87 13.46
CA LYS A 87 -11.05 -20.51 12.29
C LYS A 87 -12.43 -19.93 11.99
N PRO A 88 -13.36 -19.77 12.96
CA PRO A 88 -14.66 -19.17 12.67
C PRO A 88 -14.59 -17.71 12.19
N LEU A 89 -13.55 -16.97 12.56
CA LEU A 89 -13.35 -15.59 12.08
C LEU A 89 -12.82 -15.57 10.65
N ILE A 90 -11.82 -16.39 10.34
CA ILE A 90 -11.26 -16.47 8.99
C ILE A 90 -12.29 -17.01 8.00
N GLU A 91 -13.05 -18.04 8.36
CA GLU A 91 -14.08 -18.60 7.48
C GLU A 91 -15.18 -17.60 7.10
N LYS A 92 -15.45 -16.59 7.94
CA LYS A 92 -16.38 -15.50 7.59
C LYS A 92 -15.87 -14.64 6.43
N ILE A 93 -14.56 -14.41 6.36
CA ILE A 93 -13.93 -13.56 5.35
C ILE A 93 -13.30 -14.36 4.21
N ARG A 94 -13.21 -15.70 4.34
CA ARG A 94 -12.57 -16.61 3.37
C ARG A 94 -13.10 -16.41 1.95
N LYS A 95 -14.43 -16.32 1.81
CA LYS A 95 -15.06 -16.10 0.50
C LYS A 95 -14.70 -14.78 -0.15
N VAL A 96 -14.29 -13.77 0.62
CA VAL A 96 -13.86 -12.48 0.10
C VAL A 96 -12.38 -12.54 -0.25
N ILE A 97 -11.54 -13.04 0.66
CA ILE A 97 -10.08 -13.07 0.47
C ILE A 97 -9.61 -14.03 -0.63
N THR A 98 -10.40 -15.06 -0.98
CA THR A 98 -10.09 -16.00 -2.07
C THR A 98 -10.90 -15.76 -3.35
N ASN A 99 -11.65 -14.65 -3.44
CA ASN A 99 -12.43 -14.34 -4.63
C ASN A 99 -11.60 -13.51 -5.60
N SER A 100 -11.12 -14.13 -6.68
CA SER A 100 -10.27 -13.45 -7.66
C SER A 100 -11.00 -12.36 -8.44
N ASP A 101 -12.30 -12.48 -8.68
CA ASP A 101 -13.09 -11.42 -9.31
C ASP A 101 -13.18 -10.18 -8.40
N PHE A 102 -13.34 -10.38 -7.09
CA PHE A 102 -13.30 -9.28 -6.11
C PHE A 102 -11.95 -8.56 -6.16
N HIS A 103 -10.84 -9.30 -6.12
CA HIS A 103 -9.52 -8.70 -6.18
C HIS A 103 -9.22 -8.03 -7.51
N ARG A 104 -9.62 -8.64 -8.64
CA ARG A 104 -9.50 -8.04 -9.97
C ARG A 104 -10.25 -6.72 -10.04
N PHE A 105 -11.46 -6.67 -9.48
CA PHE A 105 -12.22 -5.43 -9.38
C PHE A 105 -11.42 -4.36 -8.63
N ILE A 106 -10.89 -4.70 -7.45
CA ILE A 106 -10.11 -3.79 -6.60
C ILE A 106 -8.85 -3.28 -7.30
N PHE A 107 -8.04 -4.16 -7.87
CA PHE A 107 -6.72 -3.81 -8.40
C PHE A 107 -6.76 -3.13 -9.77
N ASP A 108 -7.69 -3.51 -10.64
CA ASP A 108 -7.74 -3.03 -12.03
C ASP A 108 -9.01 -2.21 -12.32
N GLU A 109 -10.19 -2.79 -12.09
CA GLU A 109 -11.45 -2.19 -12.57
C GLU A 109 -11.83 -0.89 -11.85
N THR A 110 -11.42 -0.69 -10.59
CA THR A 110 -11.67 0.56 -9.85
C THR A 110 -11.18 1.79 -10.60
N THR A 111 -9.99 1.71 -11.19
CA THR A 111 -9.39 2.83 -11.92
C THR A 111 -10.15 3.15 -13.20
N LYS A 112 -10.57 2.12 -13.94
CA LYS A 112 -11.38 2.24 -15.16
C LYS A 112 -12.75 2.85 -14.85
N ASN A 113 -13.42 2.34 -13.82
CA ASN A 113 -14.76 2.77 -13.43
C ASN A 113 -14.82 4.24 -12.97
N LEU A 114 -13.75 4.74 -12.37
CA LEU A 114 -13.64 6.12 -11.89
C LEU A 114 -12.90 7.05 -12.86
N ALA A 115 -12.50 6.54 -14.04
CA ALA A 115 -11.66 7.23 -15.01
C ALA A 115 -10.40 7.86 -14.37
N LEU A 116 -9.78 7.13 -13.43
CA LEU A 116 -8.59 7.57 -12.70
C LEU A 116 -7.34 7.33 -13.52
N GLN A 117 -6.46 8.34 -13.56
CA GLN A 117 -5.10 8.15 -14.01
C GLN A 117 -4.34 7.25 -13.04
N THR A 118 -3.90 6.07 -13.49
CA THR A 118 -3.13 5.16 -12.63
C THR A 118 -1.74 5.71 -12.32
N VAL A 119 -1.15 5.17 -11.26
CA VAL A 119 0.27 5.28 -10.90
C VAL A 119 0.84 3.88 -10.71
N ILE A 120 2.16 3.77 -10.57
CA ILE A 120 2.78 2.55 -10.05
C ILE A 120 2.67 2.60 -8.52
N VAL A 121 2.02 1.60 -7.95
CA VAL A 121 1.91 1.42 -6.51
C VAL A 121 2.96 0.43 -6.02
N HIS A 122 3.31 0.51 -4.73
CA HIS A 122 4.14 -0.47 -4.03
C HIS A 122 3.45 -1.84 -4.01
N GLY A 123 2.14 -1.85 -3.77
CA GLY A 123 1.30 -3.06 -3.77
C GLY A 123 1.37 -3.87 -2.48
N ASP A 124 2.52 -3.91 -1.80
CA ASP A 124 2.68 -4.58 -0.49
C ASP A 124 3.07 -3.66 0.68
N ILE A 125 2.51 -2.46 0.76
CA ILE A 125 2.89 -1.52 1.83
C ILE A 125 2.31 -1.94 3.19
N HIS A 126 3.19 -2.19 4.15
CA HIS A 126 2.88 -2.47 5.55
C HIS A 126 4.09 -2.15 6.45
N LEU A 127 3.93 -2.15 7.78
CA LEU A 127 4.99 -1.75 8.73
C LEU A 127 6.33 -2.49 8.54
N GLY A 128 6.28 -3.77 8.19
CA GLY A 128 7.48 -4.55 7.87
C GLY A 128 8.24 -4.09 6.61
N ASN A 129 7.58 -3.41 5.67
CA ASN A 129 8.15 -2.94 4.40
C ASN A 129 8.44 -1.41 4.43
N ILE A 130 8.27 -0.79 5.60
CA ILE A 130 8.62 0.60 5.86
C ILE A 130 9.81 0.62 6.81
N MET A 131 10.94 1.17 6.37
CA MET A 131 12.07 1.46 7.25
C MET A 131 11.90 2.84 7.84
N TRP A 132 11.64 2.92 9.14
CA TRP A 132 11.49 4.16 9.88
C TRP A 132 12.83 4.75 10.25
N SER A 133 12.97 6.07 10.10
CA SER A 133 14.18 6.79 10.49
C SER A 133 14.50 6.60 11.96
N ILE A 134 15.78 6.52 12.32
CA ILE A 134 16.24 6.38 13.70
C ILE A 134 17.16 7.52 14.12
N ASP A 135 17.11 7.88 15.41
CA ASP A 135 18.09 8.80 16.00
C ASP A 135 19.44 8.12 16.29
N GLU A 136 20.43 8.88 16.77
CA GLU A 136 21.76 8.37 17.15
C GLU A 136 21.72 7.27 18.22
N LYS A 137 20.62 7.15 18.96
CA LYS A 137 20.40 6.12 19.99
C LYS A 137 19.63 4.92 19.45
N GLY A 138 19.25 4.95 18.18
CA GLY A 138 18.49 3.91 17.51
C GLY A 138 16.99 3.92 17.81
N ASN A 139 16.43 5.03 18.32
CA ASN A 139 14.99 5.17 18.55
C ASN A 139 14.28 5.55 17.26
N ILE A 140 13.16 4.90 16.99
CA ILE A 140 12.30 5.20 15.84
C ILE A 140 11.75 6.63 15.95
N GLN A 141 11.83 7.34 14.84
CA GLN A 141 11.31 8.69 14.65
C GLN A 141 10.00 8.65 13.84
N ASP A 142 9.37 9.82 13.67
CA ASP A 142 8.13 9.94 12.93
C ASP A 142 8.32 9.80 11.40
N ASP A 143 9.52 10.04 10.88
CA ASP A 143 9.81 10.04 9.44
C ASP A 143 10.31 8.68 8.93
N ILE A 144 10.32 8.51 7.61
CA ILE A 144 10.66 7.26 6.92
C ILE A 144 12.04 7.39 6.28
N ALA A 145 12.87 6.36 6.43
CA ALA A 145 14.16 6.24 5.77
C ALA A 145 14.03 5.65 4.37
N ALA A 146 13.17 4.63 4.20
CA ALA A 146 12.90 4.00 2.89
C ALA A 146 11.60 3.17 2.90
N PHE A 147 10.99 3.03 1.72
CA PHE A 147 10.13 1.90 1.40
C PHE A 147 10.97 0.80 0.74
N VAL A 148 10.76 -0.45 1.14
CA VAL A 148 11.52 -1.61 0.68
C VAL A 148 10.59 -2.73 0.28
N ASP A 149 11.13 -3.73 -0.43
CA ASP A 149 10.38 -4.90 -0.88
C ASP A 149 9.31 -4.60 -1.96
N TRP A 150 9.80 -4.13 -3.11
CA TRP A 150 9.02 -3.73 -4.28
C TRP A 150 8.57 -4.91 -5.17
N GLN A 151 8.37 -6.10 -4.60
CA GLN A 151 8.18 -7.34 -5.38
C GLN A 151 6.84 -7.45 -6.12
N ILE A 152 5.83 -6.65 -5.74
CA ILE A 152 4.49 -6.67 -6.37
C ILE A 152 4.06 -5.31 -6.90
N ILE A 153 5.00 -4.50 -7.39
CA ILE A 153 4.66 -3.23 -8.05
C ILE A 153 3.71 -3.46 -9.23
N HIS A 154 2.71 -2.62 -9.35
CA HIS A 154 1.76 -2.66 -10.45
C HIS A 154 1.07 -1.32 -10.66
N GLU A 155 0.40 -1.17 -11.79
CA GLU A 155 -0.42 -0.03 -12.12
C GLU A 155 -1.76 -0.13 -11.39
N SER A 156 -2.06 0.87 -10.56
CA SER A 156 -3.34 0.93 -9.84
C SER A 156 -3.71 2.36 -9.45
N SER A 157 -4.77 2.50 -8.67
CA SER A 157 -5.13 3.76 -8.03
C SER A 157 -4.07 4.14 -6.98
N PRO A 158 -3.72 5.43 -6.82
CA PRO A 158 -2.90 5.86 -5.69
C PRO A 158 -3.51 5.53 -4.33
N MET A 159 -4.83 5.32 -4.28
CA MET A 159 -5.52 4.93 -3.04
C MET A 159 -5.25 3.48 -2.64
N SER A 160 -4.78 2.62 -3.54
CA SER A 160 -4.50 1.21 -3.26
C SER A 160 -3.45 1.06 -2.16
N ASP A 161 -2.32 1.78 -2.26
CA ASP A 161 -1.29 1.79 -1.21
C ASP A 161 -1.79 2.46 0.08
N LEU A 162 -2.52 3.57 -0.02
CA LEU A 162 -3.05 4.28 1.15
C LEU A 162 -4.02 3.39 1.95
N GLY A 163 -4.98 2.78 1.27
CA GLY A 163 -5.97 1.89 1.89
C GLY A 163 -5.29 0.67 2.51
N ARG A 164 -4.35 0.04 1.79
CA ARG A 164 -3.58 -1.09 2.32
C ARG A 164 -2.78 -0.71 3.56
N PHE A 165 -2.04 0.39 3.50
CA PHE A 165 -1.24 0.88 4.62
C PHE A 165 -2.11 1.15 5.86
N LEU A 166 -3.25 1.83 5.70
CA LEU A 166 -4.15 2.06 6.83
C LEU A 166 -4.71 0.73 7.37
N ALA A 167 -5.12 -0.20 6.51
CA ALA A 167 -5.68 -1.47 6.94
C ALA A 167 -4.68 -2.34 7.70
N MET A 168 -3.45 -2.45 7.20
CA MET A 168 -2.42 -3.38 7.70
C MET A 168 -1.39 -2.74 8.62
N GLY A 169 -1.18 -1.43 8.52
CA GLY A 169 -0.12 -0.70 9.21
C GLY A 169 -0.57 0.14 10.38
N THR A 170 -1.86 0.12 10.74
CA THR A 170 -2.38 0.88 11.88
C THR A 170 -3.30 0.02 12.75
N SER A 171 -3.29 0.28 14.07
CA SER A 171 -4.33 -0.25 14.94
C SER A 171 -5.70 0.31 14.56
N GLY A 172 -6.78 -0.41 14.88
CA GLY A 172 -8.14 0.07 14.60
C GLY A 172 -8.46 1.43 15.23
N LYS A 173 -7.79 1.82 16.32
CA LYS A 173 -7.94 3.15 16.93
C LYS A 173 -7.32 4.23 16.06
N ILE A 174 -6.06 4.05 15.66
CA ILE A 174 -5.32 5.00 14.83
C ILE A 174 -5.98 5.10 13.46
N ARG A 175 -6.41 3.97 12.89
CA ARG A 175 -7.13 3.91 11.62
C ARG A 175 -8.35 4.82 11.58
N ARG A 176 -9.27 4.66 12.54
CA ARG A 176 -10.50 5.49 12.61
C ARG A 176 -10.20 6.98 12.73
N GLN A 177 -9.09 7.35 13.36
CA GLN A 177 -8.66 8.75 13.45
C GLN A 177 -8.05 9.23 12.13
N ALA A 178 -7.26 8.38 11.46
CA ALA A 178 -6.62 8.65 10.18
C ALA A 178 -7.65 8.80 9.05
N GLU A 179 -8.65 7.92 8.98
CA GLU A 179 -9.68 7.93 7.93
C GLU A 179 -10.45 9.24 7.82
N VAL A 180 -10.52 10.03 8.90
CA VAL A 180 -11.16 11.35 8.91
C VAL A 180 -10.43 12.34 7.99
N PHE A 181 -9.11 12.18 7.80
CA PHE A 181 -8.29 13.14 7.06
C PHE A 181 -7.45 12.52 5.94
N ALA A 182 -7.26 11.20 5.88
CA ALA A 182 -6.22 10.57 5.09
C ALA A 182 -6.29 10.91 3.58
N VAL A 183 -7.48 10.86 2.99
CA VAL A 183 -7.67 11.16 1.55
C VAL A 183 -7.50 12.64 1.26
N ASP A 184 -8.06 13.50 2.10
CA ASP A 184 -7.96 14.97 1.92
C ASP A 184 -6.51 15.44 2.13
N TYR A 185 -5.82 14.89 3.12
CA TYR A 185 -4.41 15.16 3.38
C TYR A 185 -3.48 14.60 2.29
N TYR A 186 -3.80 13.44 1.72
CA TYR A 186 -3.09 12.93 0.54
C TYR A 186 -3.19 13.92 -0.64
N LEU A 187 -4.40 14.42 -0.92
CA LEU A 187 -4.62 15.37 -2.01
C LEU A 187 -3.92 16.71 -1.75
N GLU A 188 -3.88 17.17 -0.51
CA GLU A 188 -3.12 18.33 -0.07
C GLU A 188 -1.61 18.14 -0.34
N CYS A 189 -1.01 17.05 0.17
CA CYS A 189 0.40 16.75 -0.08
C CYS A 189 0.72 16.61 -1.58
N LEU A 190 -0.16 15.96 -2.34
CA LEU A 190 0.02 15.83 -3.79
C LEU A 190 0.00 17.21 -4.47
N THR A 191 -0.90 18.10 -4.05
CA THR A 191 -0.98 19.47 -4.56
C THR A 191 0.29 20.26 -4.25
N GLU A 192 0.84 20.12 -3.05
CA GLU A 192 2.12 20.71 -2.67
C GLU A 192 3.29 20.21 -3.55
N GLU A 193 3.33 18.91 -3.89
CA GLU A 193 4.33 18.33 -4.80
C GLU A 193 4.24 18.87 -6.25
N PHE A 194 3.13 19.51 -6.60
CA PHE A 194 2.91 20.24 -7.85
C PHE A 194 3.01 21.77 -7.67
N ASP A 195 3.80 22.23 -6.70
CA ASP A 195 4.04 23.65 -6.38
C ASP A 195 2.76 24.41 -5.99
N GLY A 196 1.76 23.70 -5.45
CA GLY A 196 0.46 24.27 -5.11
C GLY A 196 -0.51 24.42 -6.29
N ASP A 197 -0.15 23.96 -7.49
CA ASP A 197 -0.98 24.08 -8.68
C ASP A 197 -1.97 22.92 -8.82
N ALA A 198 -3.16 23.11 -8.23
CA ALA A 198 -4.24 22.13 -8.27
C ALA A 198 -4.71 21.77 -9.70
N SER A 199 -4.42 22.61 -10.71
CA SER A 199 -4.83 22.32 -12.10
C SER A 199 -4.00 21.20 -12.74
N LYS A 200 -2.84 20.87 -12.17
CA LYS A 200 -1.98 19.75 -12.61
C LYS A 200 -2.38 18.41 -11.99
N ILE A 201 -3.29 18.41 -11.02
CA ILE A 201 -3.72 17.20 -10.34
C ILE A 201 -4.75 16.48 -11.21
N PRO A 202 -4.50 15.22 -11.63
CA PRO A 202 -5.41 14.49 -12.52
C PRO A 202 -6.59 13.86 -11.77
N TYR A 203 -6.89 14.33 -10.56
CA TYR A 203 -7.87 13.72 -9.65
C TYR A 203 -8.76 14.77 -9.01
N THR A 204 -10.03 14.44 -8.86
CA THR A 204 -10.91 15.15 -7.92
C THR A 204 -10.89 14.48 -6.54
N ALA A 205 -11.21 15.25 -5.49
CA ALA A 205 -11.37 14.70 -4.15
C ALA A 205 -12.45 13.60 -4.09
N GLU A 206 -13.51 13.74 -4.89
CA GLU A 206 -14.58 12.74 -4.99
C GLU A 206 -14.08 11.43 -5.60
N GLN A 207 -13.32 11.49 -6.70
CA GLN A 207 -12.73 10.30 -7.31
C GLN A 207 -11.80 9.57 -6.34
N LEU A 208 -10.97 10.30 -5.59
CA LEU A 208 -10.08 9.70 -4.60
C LEU A 208 -10.86 9.08 -3.43
N LYS A 209 -11.91 9.74 -2.92
CA LYS A 209 -12.76 9.20 -1.85
C LYS A 209 -13.50 7.94 -2.30
N MET A 210 -14.07 7.95 -3.51
CA MET A 210 -14.71 6.76 -4.09
C MET A 210 -13.72 5.62 -4.28
N SER A 211 -12.53 5.91 -4.81
CA SER A 211 -11.50 4.91 -4.99
C SER A 211 -11.00 4.34 -3.68
N TYR A 212 -10.79 5.17 -2.67
CA TYR A 212 -10.45 4.75 -1.31
C TYR A 212 -11.51 3.80 -0.77
N ASN A 213 -12.80 4.15 -0.88
CA ASN A 213 -13.90 3.29 -0.41
C ASN A 213 -13.98 1.95 -1.15
N TYR A 214 -13.59 1.89 -2.43
CA TYR A 214 -13.50 0.61 -3.14
C TYR A 214 -12.36 -0.24 -2.59
N VAL A 215 -11.14 0.30 -2.54
CA VAL A 215 -9.96 -0.48 -2.11
C VAL A 215 -9.96 -0.79 -0.61
N PHE A 216 -10.65 0.01 0.19
CA PHE A 216 -10.81 -0.15 1.64
C PHE A 216 -12.17 -0.79 1.98
N SER A 217 -12.34 -2.05 1.59
CA SER A 217 -13.60 -2.81 1.75
C SER A 217 -13.61 -3.71 3.00
N PHE A 218 -13.36 -3.16 4.20
CA PHE A 218 -13.45 -3.89 5.48
C PHE A 218 -14.17 -3.11 6.58
#